data_AF-A0A7Y5NTU3-F1
#
_entry.id   AF-A0A7Y5NTU3-F1
#
_cell.length_a   1.000
_cell.length_b   1.000
_cell.length_c   1.000
_cell.angle_alpha   90.00
_cell.angle_beta   90.00
_cell.angle_gamma   90.00
#
_symmetry.space_group_name_H-M   'P 1'
#
loop_
_entity.id
_entity.type
_entity.pdbx_description
1 polymer ?
#
loop_
_entity_poly.entity_id
_entity_poly.type
_entity_poly.pdbx_seq_one_letter_code
_entity_poly.pdbx_strand_id
1 'polypeptide(L)'
;MSTRTPVSTSRNRRVVVSTSSAALLVLAVAWAGCSDDTGTGASTSTSNGGGDSGGGGSSFNGGGGSGAEGGGSESGCPIYTTLCDGVCIPTSVDPNNCGDCGVICEGDLACSAGACSDTCLPGQTACDNSCVDVLTNNDHCGGCDMPCPEGEGCANGDCVPAVITADPPRDCGNGGPPIVIGDTPSSCTAMTAFTWAICSCDDAVFSSTLLTDAYDSSAGPYQAPGELGAGVGTNGRFTTSSPADISGALWSSDATGVGLSNDLAVGLELHSGGKYNSSAPGTVGADAFINGDVSTPQTLAITGDLHVPTGADVDDGVTYASLVNEPVDVPPPCACDPAQLLDIAGIVATRATNNDNALIGLDPAVTTNPSEAIRIDLYCGHYYLDEISGSHDVTIVAHGNTALYIGGDVQLSQALNITVDPGYSLDVLIAGHLSVSSGSAFGSPNYPAMTRVYIGGTGGFGMSAGSLFGAFFWAGHGPVTTSGGTEIFGGVFAGDLQASAGVTVHYDLAVQSLDDDCDDPPGGCDSCMDCGNQACVNGECGECTDSSQCCAPLVCVNGQCLPTPE
;
A
#
# COMPACT_ATOMS: atom_id res chain seq x y z
N MET A 1 -10.26 -54.51 -25.07
CA MET A 1 -11.39 -55.46 -25.22
C MET A 1 -12.60 -54.77 -24.59
N SER A 2 -13.75 -54.49 -25.21
CA SER A 2 -14.35 -54.77 -26.51
C SER A 2 -15.50 -53.75 -26.70
N THR A 3 -15.38 -52.73 -27.55
CA THR A 3 -16.13 -52.50 -28.82
C THR A 3 -17.68 -52.60 -28.80
N ARG A 4 -18.40 -51.54 -29.20
CA ARG A 4 -19.06 -51.37 -30.53
C ARG A 4 -20.13 -50.26 -30.57
N THR A 5 -20.04 -49.41 -31.61
CA THR A 5 -21.06 -48.53 -32.23
C THR A 5 -22.02 -49.32 -33.15
N PRO A 6 -23.13 -48.71 -33.65
CA PRO A 6 -23.15 -48.18 -35.05
C PRO A 6 -23.99 -46.87 -35.27
N VAL A 7 -23.54 -45.90 -36.10
CA VAL A 7 -23.89 -45.56 -37.53
C VAL A 7 -25.36 -45.07 -37.73
N SER A 8 -25.66 -43.77 -37.92
CA SER A 8 -25.56 -42.86 -39.11
C SER A 8 -26.50 -43.15 -40.31
N THR A 9 -27.35 -42.17 -40.66
CA THR A 9 -27.73 -41.85 -42.06
C THR A 9 -27.79 -40.34 -42.31
N SER A 10 -27.18 -39.98 -43.45
CA SER A 10 -26.89 -38.66 -44.00
C SER A 10 -28.05 -37.99 -44.72
N ARG A 11 -27.98 -36.66 -44.92
CA ARG A 11 -28.08 -36.07 -46.28
C ARG A 11 -27.36 -34.72 -46.42
N ASN A 12 -26.59 -34.65 -47.51
CA ASN A 12 -25.71 -33.59 -47.99
C ASN A 12 -26.44 -32.30 -48.41
N ARG A 13 -25.72 -31.17 -48.31
CA ARG A 13 -25.44 -30.31 -49.47
C ARG A 13 -24.12 -29.53 -49.30
N ARG A 14 -23.24 -29.67 -50.30
CA ARG A 14 -21.95 -29.01 -50.51
C ARG A 14 -22.11 -27.73 -51.33
N VAL A 15 -21.25 -26.73 -51.08
CA VAL A 15 -20.49 -25.86 -52.04
C VAL A 15 -19.33 -25.27 -51.19
N VAL A 16 -18.03 -25.63 -51.24
CA VAL A 16 -16.93 -25.54 -52.25
C VAL A 16 -16.51 -24.09 -52.61
N VAL A 17 -15.55 -23.47 -51.88
CA VAL A 17 -14.07 -23.30 -52.12
C VAL A 17 -13.68 -22.04 -52.92
N SER A 18 -12.78 -21.20 -52.34
CA SER A 18 -11.43 -20.84 -52.86
C SER A 18 -10.83 -19.73 -51.96
N THR A 19 -9.80 -19.95 -51.11
CA THR A 19 -8.34 -19.94 -51.35
C THR A 19 -7.81 -18.99 -52.42
N SER A 20 -6.93 -18.06 -52.01
CA SER A 20 -5.69 -17.71 -52.73
C SER A 20 -4.74 -16.91 -51.83
N SER A 21 -3.57 -17.51 -51.54
CA SER A 21 -2.35 -16.85 -51.05
C SER A 21 -1.53 -16.38 -52.25
N ALA A 22 -0.81 -15.26 -52.14
CA ALA A 22 0.37 -14.98 -52.96
C ALA A 22 1.33 -14.01 -52.24
N ALA A 23 2.61 -14.24 -52.48
CA ALA A 23 3.76 -13.81 -51.69
C ALA A 23 4.55 -12.63 -52.31
N LEU A 24 5.39 -12.02 -51.46
CA LEU A 24 6.68 -11.33 -51.68
C LEU A 24 6.87 -10.37 -52.87
N LEU A 25 7.35 -9.14 -52.55
CA LEU A 25 8.40 -8.49 -53.33
C LEU A 25 9.30 -7.59 -52.45
N VAL A 26 10.61 -7.76 -52.63
CA VAL A 26 11.74 -7.03 -52.06
C VAL A 26 11.91 -5.68 -52.77
N LEU A 27 12.29 -4.62 -52.06
CA LEU A 27 13.08 -3.53 -52.66
C LEU A 27 13.99 -2.85 -51.61
N ALA A 28 15.29 -2.99 -51.81
CA ALA A 28 16.34 -2.22 -51.15
C ALA A 28 16.70 -1.00 -52.02
N VAL A 29 16.93 0.16 -51.40
CA VAL A 29 17.63 1.29 -52.02
C VAL A 29 18.57 1.91 -51.00
N ALA A 30 19.87 1.76 -51.24
CA ALA A 30 20.94 2.52 -50.60
C ALA A 30 21.37 3.64 -51.56
N TRP A 31 21.61 4.84 -51.03
CA TRP A 31 22.43 5.86 -51.69
C TRP A 31 23.47 6.39 -50.70
N ALA A 32 24.73 6.19 -51.09
CA ALA A 32 25.90 6.83 -50.52
C ALA A 32 26.04 8.24 -51.12
N GLY A 33 26.53 9.17 -50.31
CA GLY A 33 26.94 10.49 -50.76
C GLY A 33 27.98 11.06 -49.78
N CYS A 34 29.25 10.77 -50.03
CA CYS A 34 30.37 11.48 -49.43
C CYS A 34 30.53 12.85 -50.09
N SER A 35 30.84 13.88 -49.30
CA SER A 35 31.62 15.03 -49.76
C SER A 35 32.51 15.51 -48.63
N ASP A 36 33.81 15.31 -48.84
CA ASP A 36 34.88 16.06 -48.20
C ASP A 36 34.81 17.51 -48.67
N ASP A 37 34.94 18.46 -47.75
CA ASP A 37 35.55 19.74 -48.08
C ASP A 37 36.40 20.26 -46.92
N THR A 38 37.59 20.66 -47.33
CA THR A 38 38.76 21.10 -46.59
C THR A 38 38.57 22.40 -45.82
N GLY A 39 39.22 22.59 -44.67
CA GLY A 39 39.23 23.90 -44.02
C GLY A 39 40.03 24.01 -42.73
N THR A 40 41.36 24.03 -42.87
CA THR A 40 42.36 24.34 -41.83
C THR A 40 42.20 25.71 -41.16
N GLY A 41 42.47 25.77 -39.85
CA GLY A 41 42.80 26.99 -39.08
C GLY A 41 42.81 26.67 -37.58
N ALA A 42 43.86 26.12 -36.98
CA ALA A 42 45.10 26.77 -36.55
C ALA A 42 44.89 28.06 -35.75
N SER A 43 44.94 28.02 -34.41
CA SER A 43 45.81 28.84 -33.54
C SER A 43 45.76 28.28 -32.10
N THR A 44 46.78 27.52 -31.67
CA THR A 44 47.83 27.94 -30.73
C THR A 44 47.35 28.26 -29.31
N SER A 45 47.63 27.29 -28.43
CA SER A 45 47.82 27.43 -27.00
C SER A 45 48.96 28.39 -26.68
N THR A 46 48.72 29.32 -25.75
CA THR A 46 49.76 30.00 -24.99
C THR A 46 49.41 29.99 -23.52
N SER A 47 50.28 29.32 -22.76
CA SER A 47 50.38 29.25 -21.31
C SER A 47 50.96 30.53 -20.71
N ASN A 48 50.36 30.97 -19.60
CA ASN A 48 50.95 31.62 -18.40
C ASN A 48 49.74 32.02 -17.53
N GLY A 49 49.61 31.72 -16.24
CA GLY A 49 50.61 31.64 -15.17
C GLY A 49 50.35 32.81 -14.22
N GLY A 50 49.78 32.55 -13.03
CA GLY A 50 49.59 33.55 -11.96
C GLY A 50 48.33 33.30 -11.12
N GLY A 51 48.50 32.96 -9.85
CA GLY A 51 47.40 32.66 -8.92
C GLY A 51 46.86 33.87 -8.17
N ASP A 52 45.71 33.68 -7.51
CA ASP A 52 45.41 34.20 -6.16
C ASP A 52 44.10 33.60 -5.64
N SER A 53 44.00 33.53 -4.32
CA SER A 53 42.90 32.96 -3.52
C SER A 53 41.69 33.89 -3.40
N GLY A 54 40.48 33.33 -3.23
CA GLY A 54 39.31 34.07 -2.74
C GLY A 54 37.98 33.51 -3.24
N GLY A 55 37.09 33.19 -2.30
CA GLY A 55 35.81 32.52 -2.54
C GLY A 55 34.71 33.38 -3.17
N GLY A 56 33.56 32.74 -3.39
CA GLY A 56 32.32 33.38 -3.78
C GLY A 56 31.57 32.58 -4.85
N GLY A 57 30.34 32.19 -4.52
CA GLY A 57 29.51 31.27 -5.30
C GLY A 57 29.17 31.70 -6.73
N SER A 58 28.63 30.74 -7.47
CA SER A 58 27.85 31.02 -8.67
C SER A 58 26.96 29.82 -9.00
N SER A 59 25.66 30.09 -9.00
CA SER A 59 24.67 29.42 -9.85
C SER A 59 25.21 29.23 -11.27
N PHE A 60 24.94 28.08 -11.87
CA PHE A 60 24.86 27.96 -13.32
C PHE A 60 23.62 27.17 -13.72
N ASN A 61 22.79 27.86 -14.49
CA ASN A 61 21.66 27.36 -15.25
C ASN A 61 22.17 26.78 -16.59
N GLY A 62 21.66 25.60 -16.96
CA GLY A 62 21.23 25.20 -18.30
C GLY A 62 22.20 25.27 -19.49
N GLY A 63 22.44 24.10 -20.11
CA GLY A 63 22.97 24.01 -21.48
C GLY A 63 23.11 22.56 -21.96
N GLY A 64 22.04 22.03 -22.56
CA GLY A 64 21.90 20.63 -22.98
C GLY A 64 22.80 20.16 -24.15
N GLY A 65 22.95 18.84 -24.20
CA GLY A 65 23.55 18.08 -25.29
C GLY A 65 22.87 16.72 -25.38
N SER A 66 22.14 16.50 -26.47
CA SER A 66 21.21 15.41 -26.74
C SER A 66 21.88 14.09 -27.11
N GLY A 67 21.28 12.96 -26.71
CA GLY A 67 21.33 11.72 -27.50
C GLY A 67 21.46 10.40 -26.71
N ALA A 68 20.34 9.88 -26.18
CA ALA A 68 20.04 8.45 -26.11
C ALA A 68 18.53 8.25 -25.85
N GLU A 69 17.87 7.44 -26.67
CA GLU A 69 16.45 7.09 -26.58
C GLU A 69 16.25 5.97 -25.55
N GLY A 70 15.34 6.19 -24.59
CA GLY A 70 14.92 5.23 -23.57
C GLY A 70 14.36 5.96 -22.34
N GLY A 71 13.05 6.23 -22.32
CA GLY A 71 12.38 6.93 -21.22
C GLY A 71 12.23 6.05 -19.97
N GLY A 72 12.63 6.60 -18.83
CA GLY A 72 12.50 6.06 -17.47
C GLY A 72 13.18 7.01 -16.47
N SER A 73 12.36 7.84 -15.83
CA SER A 73 12.56 8.69 -14.62
C SER A 73 13.85 9.54 -14.50
N GLU A 74 13.77 10.82 -14.89
CA GLU A 74 14.55 11.89 -14.25
C GLU A 74 13.62 12.68 -13.32
N SER A 75 13.50 12.26 -12.05
CA SER A 75 13.49 13.15 -10.86
C SER A 75 12.83 12.51 -9.63
N GLY A 76 13.49 11.53 -9.01
CA GLY A 76 13.09 11.08 -7.67
C GLY A 76 13.66 9.72 -7.31
N CYS A 77 14.04 9.56 -6.05
CA CYS A 77 14.12 8.25 -5.44
C CYS A 77 12.74 7.86 -4.89
N PRO A 78 12.39 6.57 -4.80
CA PRO A 78 11.17 6.14 -4.13
C PRO A 78 11.09 6.73 -2.71
N ILE A 79 9.88 6.84 -2.17
CA ILE A 79 9.71 7.34 -0.81
C ILE A 79 10.53 6.51 0.19
N TYR A 80 10.91 7.13 1.31
CA TYR A 80 11.89 6.62 2.29
C TYR A 80 13.34 6.52 1.80
N THR A 81 13.66 6.96 0.57
CA THR A 81 15.03 6.92 0.06
C THR A 81 15.48 8.26 -0.54
N THR A 82 16.78 8.53 -0.49
CA THR A 82 17.43 9.74 -1.00
C THR A 82 18.44 9.38 -2.07
N LEU A 83 18.54 10.21 -3.13
CA LEU A 83 19.50 10.00 -4.22
C LEU A 83 20.91 10.40 -3.77
N CYS A 84 21.75 9.41 -3.47
CA CYS A 84 23.14 9.57 -3.08
C CYS A 84 24.06 8.99 -4.16
N ASP A 85 24.84 9.85 -4.81
CA ASP A 85 25.77 9.48 -5.89
C ASP A 85 25.15 8.61 -7.00
N GLY A 86 23.87 8.84 -7.31
CA GLY A 86 23.13 8.11 -8.34
C GLY A 86 22.46 6.81 -7.87
N VAL A 87 22.45 6.54 -6.56
CA VAL A 87 21.85 5.38 -5.92
C VAL A 87 20.80 5.84 -4.90
N CYS A 88 19.66 5.16 -4.82
CA CYS A 88 18.65 5.46 -3.81
C CYS A 88 19.01 4.76 -2.49
N ILE A 89 19.26 5.56 -1.45
CA ILE A 89 19.69 5.08 -0.13
C ILE A 89 18.63 5.41 0.92
N PRO A 90 18.26 4.46 1.81
CA PRO A 90 17.36 4.72 2.93
C PRO A 90 18.08 5.51 4.03
N THR A 91 18.25 6.81 3.82
CA THR A 91 18.94 7.73 4.75
C THR A 91 18.29 7.82 6.13
N SER A 92 17.05 7.32 6.27
CA SER A 92 16.35 7.26 7.54
C SER A 92 16.95 6.24 8.53
N VAL A 93 17.69 5.25 8.04
CA VAL A 93 18.25 4.16 8.85
C VAL A 93 19.67 3.76 8.45
N ASP A 94 20.21 4.27 7.33
CA ASP A 94 21.57 3.95 6.90
C ASP A 94 22.60 4.63 7.83
N PRO A 95 23.43 3.86 8.57
CA PRO A 95 24.44 4.39 9.48
C PRO A 95 25.50 5.27 8.79
N ASN A 96 25.68 5.12 7.46
CA ASN A 96 26.65 5.88 6.68
C ASN A 96 26.04 7.07 5.93
N ASN A 97 24.72 7.23 5.94
CA ASN A 97 23.99 8.25 5.19
C ASN A 97 22.82 8.80 6.02
N CYS A 98 23.02 9.07 7.31
CA CYS A 98 21.94 9.39 8.23
C CYS A 98 21.33 10.77 7.99
N GLY A 99 20.12 10.81 7.46
CA GLY A 99 19.37 12.02 7.11
C GLY A 99 19.82 12.70 5.82
N ASP A 100 21.07 12.50 5.39
CA ASP A 100 21.60 13.00 4.12
C ASP A 100 22.82 12.16 3.69
N CYS A 101 23.21 12.28 2.42
CA CYS A 101 24.28 11.48 1.82
C CYS A 101 25.63 11.73 2.51
N GLY A 102 26.31 10.66 2.92
CA GLY A 102 27.61 10.69 3.59
C GLY A 102 27.60 11.22 5.03
N VAL A 103 26.43 11.45 5.62
CA VAL A 103 26.31 11.82 7.04
C VAL A 103 26.47 10.57 7.90
N ILE A 104 27.46 10.58 8.78
CA ILE A 104 27.73 9.47 9.71
C ILE A 104 27.54 9.99 11.13
N CYS A 105 26.85 9.21 11.95
CA CYS A 105 26.65 9.54 13.35
C CYS A 105 27.95 9.44 14.16
N GLU A 106 28.24 10.47 14.96
CA GLU A 106 29.42 10.50 15.83
C GLU A 106 29.16 9.73 17.13
N GLY A 107 30.21 9.10 17.66
CA GLY A 107 30.12 8.32 18.91
C GLY A 107 29.37 7.01 18.71
N ASP A 108 28.63 6.60 19.75
CA ASP A 108 27.82 5.36 19.77
C ASP A 108 26.34 5.66 19.38
N LEU A 109 26.11 6.70 18.57
CA LEU A 109 24.77 7.09 18.13
C LEU A 109 24.39 6.29 16.88
N ALA A 110 23.17 5.78 16.87
CA ALA A 110 22.61 5.08 15.74
C ALA A 110 21.84 6.02 14.81
N CYS A 111 21.80 5.69 13.52
CA CYS A 111 20.86 6.36 12.62
C CYS A 111 19.43 5.89 12.90
N SER A 112 18.57 6.82 13.31
CA SER A 112 17.17 6.53 13.58
C SER A 112 16.27 7.64 13.06
N ALA A 113 15.35 7.29 12.15
CA ALA A 113 14.49 8.25 11.45
C ALA A 113 15.25 9.45 10.85
N GLY A 114 16.43 9.18 10.27
CA GLY A 114 17.27 10.20 9.62
C GLY A 114 18.00 11.12 10.59
N ALA A 115 17.98 10.81 11.89
CA ALA A 115 18.69 11.56 12.91
C ALA A 115 19.65 10.66 13.69
N CYS A 116 20.80 11.21 14.07
CA CYS A 116 21.72 10.55 14.98
C CYS A 116 21.16 10.56 16.40
N SER A 117 20.88 9.37 16.93
CA SER A 117 20.09 9.17 18.14
C SER A 117 20.68 8.04 18.99
N ASP A 118 20.56 8.15 20.31
CA ASP A 118 20.88 7.08 21.26
C ASP A 118 19.71 6.10 21.46
N THR A 119 18.55 6.43 20.91
CA THR A 119 17.35 5.60 20.92
C THR A 119 16.92 5.25 19.51
N CYS A 120 16.58 3.98 19.30
CA CYS A 120 16.00 3.50 18.06
C CYS A 120 14.48 3.61 18.05
N LEU A 121 13.90 3.57 16.84
CA LEU A 121 12.46 3.48 16.66
C LEU A 121 11.88 2.24 17.36
N PRO A 122 10.59 2.27 17.71
CA PRO A 122 9.91 1.11 18.27
C PRO A 122 10.18 -0.16 17.45
N GLY A 123 10.45 -1.27 18.16
CA GLY A 123 10.79 -2.56 17.56
C GLY A 123 12.27 -2.75 17.20
N GLN A 124 13.11 -1.72 17.32
CA GLN A 124 14.53 -1.81 16.97
C GLN A 124 15.43 -1.62 18.19
N THR A 125 16.63 -2.19 18.12
CA THR A 125 17.69 -2.07 19.13
C THR A 125 18.88 -1.33 18.54
N ALA A 126 19.49 -0.42 19.32
CA ALA A 126 20.73 0.24 18.93
C ALA A 126 21.89 -0.75 19.03
N CYS A 127 22.48 -1.11 17.89
CA CYS A 127 23.65 -1.95 17.78
C CYS A 127 24.74 -1.20 17.00
N ASP A 128 25.78 -0.78 17.71
CA ASP A 128 26.77 0.20 17.24
C ASP A 128 26.10 1.45 16.65
N ASN A 129 26.35 1.76 15.38
CA ASN A 129 25.82 2.95 14.71
C ASN A 129 24.51 2.68 13.95
N SER A 130 23.89 1.51 14.16
CA SER A 130 22.69 1.08 13.43
C SER A 130 21.54 0.76 14.37
N CYS A 131 20.33 1.11 13.94
CA CYS A 131 19.12 0.54 14.50
C CYS A 131 18.80 -0.76 13.77
N VAL A 132 18.70 -1.86 14.51
CA VAL A 132 18.46 -3.19 13.95
C VAL A 132 17.28 -3.86 14.65
N ASP A 133 16.47 -4.57 13.88
CA ASP A 133 15.50 -5.51 14.44
C ASP A 133 16.21 -6.82 14.81
N VAL A 134 16.50 -7.00 16.10
CA VAL A 134 17.16 -8.20 16.63
C VAL A 134 16.31 -9.46 16.51
N LEU A 135 15.04 -9.36 16.14
CA LEU A 135 14.15 -10.50 15.94
C LEU A 135 14.27 -11.12 14.54
N THR A 136 14.77 -10.35 13.58
CA THR A 136 14.83 -10.76 12.15
C THR A 136 16.19 -10.49 11.50
N ASN A 137 17.11 -9.78 12.15
CA ASN A 137 18.43 -9.52 11.59
C ASN A 137 19.39 -10.70 11.81
N ASN A 138 19.98 -11.22 10.72
CA ASN A 138 20.89 -12.37 10.74
C ASN A 138 22.20 -12.11 11.49
N ASP A 139 22.66 -10.86 11.56
CA ASP A 139 23.92 -10.47 12.20
C ASP A 139 23.72 -10.07 13.69
N HIS A 140 22.47 -9.86 14.11
CA HIS A 140 22.11 -9.35 15.43
C HIS A 140 20.97 -10.16 16.09
N CYS A 141 20.97 -11.48 15.94
CA CYS A 141 19.85 -12.31 16.35
C CYS A 141 19.73 -12.47 17.87
N GLY A 142 18.64 -11.95 18.44
CA GLY A 142 18.38 -11.93 19.88
C GLY A 142 19.21 -10.88 20.66
N GLY A 143 20.10 -10.14 19.99
CA GLY A 143 20.91 -9.09 20.58
C GLY A 143 22.04 -8.61 19.64
N CYS A 144 22.69 -7.51 20.00
CA CYS A 144 23.81 -6.98 19.20
C CYS A 144 24.99 -7.95 19.14
N ASP A 145 25.65 -8.04 17.98
CA ASP A 145 26.79 -8.92 17.68
C ASP A 145 26.54 -10.41 17.96
N MET A 146 25.32 -10.88 17.68
CA MET A 146 24.89 -12.27 17.83
C MET A 146 24.50 -12.87 16.47
N PRO A 147 25.45 -13.03 15.53
CA PRO A 147 25.14 -13.53 14.19
C PRO A 147 24.73 -15.00 14.24
N CYS A 148 23.81 -15.37 13.36
CA CYS A 148 23.43 -16.77 13.21
C CYS A 148 24.54 -17.60 12.56
N PRO A 149 24.70 -18.88 12.97
CA PRO A 149 25.62 -19.81 12.31
C PRO A 149 25.34 -19.98 10.82
N GLU A 150 26.35 -20.43 10.07
CA GLU A 150 26.19 -20.79 8.66
C GLU A 150 25.06 -21.81 8.46
N GLY A 151 24.14 -21.53 7.52
CA GLY A 151 22.97 -22.38 7.26
C GLY A 151 21.72 -22.01 8.06
N GLU A 152 21.84 -21.08 9.02
CA GLU A 152 20.74 -20.59 9.84
C GLU A 152 20.49 -19.11 9.58
N GLY A 153 19.33 -18.64 10.02
CA GLY A 153 19.01 -17.22 10.01
C GLY A 153 18.05 -16.88 11.14
N CYS A 154 17.92 -15.58 11.41
CA CYS A 154 17.19 -15.11 12.57
C CYS A 154 15.67 -15.18 12.38
N ALA A 155 14.98 -15.78 13.33
CA ALA A 155 13.52 -15.77 13.41
C ALA A 155 13.12 -15.64 14.88
N ASN A 156 12.36 -14.59 15.21
CA ASN A 156 11.91 -14.31 16.58
C ASN A 156 13.06 -14.19 17.60
N GLY A 157 14.26 -13.78 17.15
CA GLY A 157 15.44 -13.66 18.01
C GLY A 157 16.17 -14.98 18.29
N ASP A 158 15.74 -16.08 17.66
CA ASP A 158 16.42 -17.37 17.68
C ASP A 158 16.96 -17.70 16.28
N CYS A 159 18.13 -18.35 16.22
CA CYS A 159 18.64 -18.86 14.96
C CYS A 159 17.92 -20.16 14.60
N VAL A 160 17.28 -20.17 13.44
CA VAL A 160 16.53 -21.30 12.91
C VAL A 160 17.10 -21.71 11.56
N PRO A 161 16.83 -22.94 11.09
CA PRO A 161 17.16 -23.35 9.74
C PRO A 161 16.63 -22.33 8.73
N ALA A 162 17.56 -21.68 8.03
CA ALA A 162 17.21 -20.82 6.92
C ALA A 162 17.17 -21.69 5.68
N VAL A 163 16.13 -21.49 4.87
CA VAL A 163 16.11 -21.94 3.49
C VAL A 163 17.07 -21.00 2.74
N ILE A 164 18.37 -21.18 2.98
CA ILE A 164 19.45 -20.48 2.30
C ILE A 164 19.49 -21.01 0.88
N THR A 165 18.63 -20.42 0.08
CA THR A 165 18.85 -20.29 -1.34
C THR A 165 20.20 -19.60 -1.52
N ALA A 166 21.02 -20.03 -2.48
CA ALA A 166 22.43 -19.58 -2.62
C ALA A 166 22.60 -18.04 -2.53
N ASP A 167 23.83 -17.56 -2.29
CA ASP A 167 24.21 -16.13 -2.42
C ASP A 167 23.41 -15.44 -3.53
N PRO A 168 22.79 -14.28 -3.27
CA PRO A 168 21.76 -13.71 -4.13
C PRO A 168 22.23 -13.71 -5.60
N PRO A 169 21.60 -14.51 -6.47
CA PRO A 169 22.01 -14.59 -7.87
C PRO A 169 21.60 -13.34 -8.68
N ARG A 170 21.01 -12.33 -8.02
CA ARG A 170 20.45 -11.12 -8.63
C ARG A 170 21.22 -9.87 -8.23
N ASP A 171 21.54 -9.06 -9.22
CA ASP A 171 21.93 -7.67 -9.05
C ASP A 171 20.67 -6.84 -8.72
N CYS A 172 20.35 -6.74 -7.43
CA CYS A 172 19.24 -5.94 -6.92
C CYS A 172 19.66 -4.49 -6.64
N GLY A 173 20.58 -3.93 -7.44
CA GLY A 173 20.91 -2.52 -7.36
C GLY A 173 19.66 -1.63 -7.34
N ASN A 174 19.58 -0.71 -6.38
CA ASN A 174 18.40 0.12 -6.10
C ASN A 174 17.10 -0.66 -5.82
N GLY A 175 17.18 -1.84 -5.21
CA GLY A 175 16.01 -2.66 -4.85
C GLY A 175 15.44 -3.48 -6.01
N GLY A 176 16.02 -3.40 -7.20
CA GLY A 176 15.52 -4.06 -8.41
C GLY A 176 14.31 -3.37 -9.03
N PRO A 177 13.74 -3.94 -10.11
CA PRO A 177 12.65 -3.30 -10.85
C PRO A 177 11.39 -3.11 -9.96
N PRO A 178 10.59 -2.06 -10.21
CA PRO A 178 9.31 -1.90 -9.54
C PRO A 178 8.40 -3.12 -9.74
N ILE A 179 7.61 -3.45 -8.71
CA ILE A 179 6.63 -4.52 -8.80
C ILE A 179 5.38 -4.03 -9.54
N VAL A 180 4.90 -4.86 -10.46
CA VAL A 180 3.64 -4.67 -11.18
C VAL A 180 2.66 -5.77 -10.75
N ILE A 181 1.47 -5.36 -10.31
CA ILE A 181 0.35 -6.24 -9.94
C ILE A 181 -0.68 -6.17 -11.06
N GLY A 182 -0.91 -7.30 -11.74
CA GLY A 182 -1.68 -7.30 -12.98
C GLY A 182 -0.92 -6.51 -14.06
N ASP A 183 -1.50 -5.40 -14.51
CA ASP A 183 -0.91 -4.48 -15.48
C ASP A 183 -0.56 -3.11 -14.88
N THR A 184 -0.70 -2.93 -13.55
CA THR A 184 -0.54 -1.65 -12.85
C THR A 184 0.64 -1.71 -11.88
N PRO A 185 1.46 -0.65 -11.75
CA PRO A 185 2.44 -0.55 -10.66
C PRO A 185 1.79 -0.82 -9.30
N SER A 186 2.47 -1.58 -8.44
CA SER A 186 1.88 -1.95 -7.15
C SER A 186 1.71 -0.76 -6.20
N SER A 187 2.53 0.28 -6.37
CA SER A 187 2.39 1.59 -5.71
C SER A 187 1.04 2.23 -6.05
N CYS A 188 0.72 2.37 -7.34
CA CYS A 188 -0.56 2.92 -7.81
C CYS A 188 -1.76 2.08 -7.38
N THR A 189 -1.61 0.75 -7.38
CA THR A 189 -2.64 -0.16 -6.86
C THR A 189 -2.91 0.12 -5.38
N ALA A 190 -1.87 0.36 -4.58
CA ALA A 190 -2.02 0.66 -3.15
C ALA A 190 -2.64 2.04 -2.91
N MET A 191 -2.17 3.07 -3.63
CA MET A 191 -2.72 4.43 -3.54
C MET A 191 -4.22 4.45 -3.82
N THR A 192 -4.68 3.65 -4.79
CA THR A 192 -6.11 3.55 -5.12
C THR A 192 -6.91 2.70 -4.15
N ALA A 193 -6.34 1.61 -3.65
CA ALA A 193 -7.01 0.66 -2.76
C ALA A 193 -7.15 1.17 -1.32
N PHE A 194 -6.24 2.05 -0.87
CA PHE A 194 -6.11 2.42 0.54
C PHE A 194 -6.21 3.93 0.78
N THR A 195 -7.30 4.55 0.34
CA THR A 195 -7.60 5.96 0.62
C THR A 195 -8.21 6.21 2.00
N TRP A 196 -8.68 5.14 2.66
CA TRP A 196 -9.29 5.18 3.99
C TRP A 196 -8.45 4.36 4.96
N ALA A 197 -8.45 4.74 6.25
CA ALA A 197 -7.92 3.89 7.31
C ALA A 197 -8.68 2.57 7.36
N ILE A 198 -10.00 2.65 7.19
CA ILE A 198 -10.89 1.52 7.05
C ILE A 198 -11.85 1.79 5.89
N CYS A 199 -11.88 0.89 4.91
CA CYS A 199 -12.90 0.84 3.86
C CYS A 199 -13.64 -0.49 3.91
N SER A 200 -14.98 -0.48 3.84
CA SER A 200 -15.79 -1.70 3.76
C SER A 200 -16.80 -1.67 2.62
N CYS A 201 -16.85 -2.73 1.82
CA CYS A 201 -17.80 -2.87 0.70
C CYS A 201 -19.25 -3.16 1.12
N ASP A 202 -19.42 -3.84 2.25
CA ASP A 202 -20.71 -4.06 2.89
C ASP A 202 -20.73 -3.26 4.21
N ASP A 203 -21.03 -3.89 5.35
CA ASP A 203 -21.21 -3.19 6.62
C ASP A 203 -19.88 -3.01 7.38
N ALA A 204 -19.80 -1.93 8.16
CA ALA A 204 -18.78 -1.74 9.18
C ALA A 204 -19.41 -1.83 10.58
N VAL A 205 -19.21 -2.97 11.25
CA VAL A 205 -19.85 -3.31 12.52
C VAL A 205 -18.82 -3.53 13.63
N PHE A 206 -18.91 -2.72 14.68
CA PHE A 206 -18.00 -2.78 15.83
C PHE A 206 -18.78 -3.06 17.12
N SER A 207 -18.54 -4.21 17.76
CA SER A 207 -19.09 -4.48 19.09
C SER A 207 -18.13 -4.14 20.23
N SER A 208 -16.95 -3.63 19.90
CA SER A 208 -15.90 -3.19 20.83
C SER A 208 -15.34 -1.84 20.38
N THR A 209 -14.38 -1.29 21.14
CA THR A 209 -13.82 0.04 20.87
C THR A 209 -13.21 0.10 19.47
N LEU A 210 -13.50 1.18 18.75
CA LEU A 210 -12.82 1.56 17.52
C LEU A 210 -12.03 2.84 17.79
N LEU A 211 -10.75 2.84 17.44
CA LEU A 211 -9.93 4.04 17.40
C LEU A 211 -9.23 4.13 16.04
N THR A 212 -9.31 5.28 15.38
CA THR A 212 -8.51 5.56 14.19
C THR A 212 -7.83 6.91 14.31
N ASP A 213 -6.51 6.94 14.11
CA ASP A 213 -5.69 8.15 13.99
C ASP A 213 -4.72 8.01 12.82
N ALA A 214 -4.10 9.10 12.37
CA ALA A 214 -3.19 9.09 11.23
C ALA A 214 -1.77 9.51 11.63
N TYR A 215 -0.81 9.18 10.79
CA TYR A 215 0.54 9.73 10.78
C TYR A 215 1.15 9.56 9.39
N ASP A 216 2.14 10.37 9.06
CA ASP A 216 2.96 10.17 7.85
C ASP A 216 4.27 9.48 8.24
N SER A 217 4.38 8.18 7.93
CA SER A 217 5.60 7.45 8.29
C SER A 217 6.83 7.88 7.48
N SER A 218 6.65 8.58 6.36
CA SER A 218 7.75 9.18 5.59
C SER A 218 8.35 10.41 6.27
N ALA A 219 7.56 11.08 7.13
CA ALA A 219 7.98 12.22 7.94
C ALA A 219 8.57 11.78 9.31
N GLY A 220 8.31 10.56 9.76
CA GLY A 220 8.87 10.01 10.99
C GLY A 220 8.03 8.91 11.62
N PRO A 221 8.47 8.34 12.76
CA PRO A 221 7.72 7.30 13.44
C PRO A 221 6.42 7.83 14.05
N TYR A 222 5.42 6.95 14.17
CA TYR A 222 4.18 7.24 14.87
C TYR A 222 4.42 7.81 16.28
N GLN A 223 3.72 8.90 16.60
CA GLN A 223 3.67 9.51 17.93
C GLN A 223 2.23 9.53 18.41
N ALA A 224 1.99 9.07 19.64
CA ALA A 224 0.64 9.03 20.21
C ALA A 224 0.27 10.34 20.95
N PRO A 225 -0.98 10.82 20.83
CA PRO A 225 -1.99 10.38 19.86
C PRO A 225 -1.60 10.81 18.44
N GLY A 226 -2.05 10.06 17.43
CA GLY A 226 -1.87 10.44 16.03
C GLY A 226 -2.65 11.72 15.65
N GLU A 227 -2.46 12.12 14.41
CA GLU A 227 -3.08 13.28 13.78
C GLU A 227 -4.46 12.95 13.19
N LEU A 228 -5.14 13.97 12.65
CA LEU A 228 -6.39 13.79 11.89
C LEU A 228 -6.12 13.12 10.54
N GLY A 229 -7.15 12.49 9.97
CA GLY A 229 -7.09 11.98 8.59
C GLY A 229 -7.38 10.49 8.46
N ALA A 230 -7.46 9.74 9.57
CA ALA A 230 -7.79 8.32 9.51
C ALA A 230 -9.31 8.10 9.48
N GLY A 231 -9.88 8.25 8.29
CA GLY A 231 -11.32 8.09 8.06
C GLY A 231 -11.79 6.64 8.01
N VAL A 232 -13.10 6.45 8.20
CA VAL A 232 -13.79 5.17 8.05
C VAL A 232 -14.89 5.31 7.00
N GLY A 233 -14.79 4.54 5.92
CA GLY A 233 -15.77 4.45 4.85
C GLY A 233 -16.46 3.09 4.81
N THR A 234 -17.77 3.08 4.61
CA THR A 234 -18.57 1.87 4.35
C THR A 234 -19.61 2.14 3.27
N ASN A 235 -19.69 1.23 2.32
CA ASN A 235 -20.74 1.25 1.29
C ASN A 235 -22.09 0.78 1.85
N GLY A 236 -22.06 -0.03 2.93
CA GLY A 236 -23.18 -0.46 3.74
C GLY A 236 -23.45 0.49 4.89
N ARG A 237 -23.85 -0.07 6.05
CA ARG A 237 -24.12 0.71 7.26
C ARG A 237 -22.89 0.76 8.18
N PHE A 238 -22.77 1.84 8.92
CA PHE A 238 -21.87 1.91 10.07
C PHE A 238 -22.64 1.69 11.37
N THR A 239 -22.18 0.73 12.19
CA THR A 239 -22.75 0.53 13.53
C THR A 239 -21.69 0.26 14.59
N THR A 240 -21.90 0.85 15.78
CA THR A 240 -21.10 0.51 16.95
C THR A 240 -21.92 0.37 18.23
N SER A 241 -21.52 -0.58 19.08
CA SER A 241 -22.03 -0.73 20.45
C SER A 241 -21.03 -0.39 21.55
N SER A 242 -19.90 0.17 21.18
CA SER A 242 -18.81 0.62 22.06
C SER A 242 -18.27 1.97 21.57
N PRO A 243 -17.44 2.68 22.37
CA PRO A 243 -16.90 3.96 21.93
C PRO A 243 -16.18 3.84 20.58
N ALA A 244 -16.48 4.74 19.65
CA ALA A 244 -15.76 4.91 18.41
C ALA A 244 -15.15 6.30 18.36
N ASP A 245 -13.83 6.37 18.23
CA ASP A 245 -13.07 7.61 18.04
C ASP A 245 -12.40 7.57 16.67
N ILE A 246 -12.92 8.36 15.74
CA ILE A 246 -12.50 8.39 14.35
C ILE A 246 -11.90 9.76 14.09
N SER A 247 -10.57 9.86 14.00
CA SER A 247 -9.89 11.14 13.75
C SER A 247 -10.19 11.73 12.36
N GLY A 248 -10.58 10.90 11.38
CA GLY A 248 -10.93 11.34 10.04
C GLY A 248 -12.43 11.56 9.83
N ALA A 249 -12.86 11.43 8.57
CA ALA A 249 -14.29 11.45 8.22
C ALA A 249 -14.94 10.08 8.48
N LEU A 250 -16.23 10.07 8.81
CA LEU A 250 -17.06 8.87 8.84
C LEU A 250 -18.04 8.91 7.67
N TRP A 251 -17.99 7.90 6.81
CA TRP A 251 -18.81 7.83 5.60
C TRP A 251 -19.58 6.51 5.52
N SER A 252 -20.91 6.58 5.52
CA SER A 252 -21.81 5.43 5.42
C SER A 252 -22.83 5.68 4.32
N SER A 253 -22.70 5.06 3.16
CA SER A 253 -23.52 5.41 1.99
C SER A 253 -24.87 4.70 1.91
N ASP A 254 -25.07 3.57 2.61
CA ASP A 254 -26.35 2.86 2.55
C ASP A 254 -27.48 3.65 3.25
N ALA A 255 -28.71 3.45 2.79
CA ALA A 255 -29.92 4.09 3.32
C ALA A 255 -30.24 3.72 4.78
N THR A 256 -29.59 2.69 5.34
CA THR A 256 -29.64 2.37 6.77
C THR A 256 -28.93 3.44 7.61
N GLY A 257 -27.86 4.03 7.07
CA GLY A 257 -27.14 5.14 7.66
C GLY A 257 -26.21 4.75 8.81
N VAL A 258 -26.23 5.54 9.87
CA VAL A 258 -25.33 5.42 11.04
C VAL A 258 -26.15 5.05 12.29
N GLY A 259 -25.80 3.93 12.93
CA GLY A 259 -26.51 3.40 14.09
C GLY A 259 -25.61 3.16 15.30
N LEU A 260 -25.86 3.85 16.40
CA LEU A 260 -24.95 3.88 17.55
C LEU A 260 -25.68 3.57 18.85
N SER A 261 -25.03 2.80 19.71
CA SER A 261 -25.48 2.61 21.10
C SER A 261 -24.45 3.04 22.15
N ASN A 262 -23.40 3.73 21.70
CA ASN A 262 -22.32 4.25 22.52
C ASN A 262 -21.71 5.51 21.88
N ASP A 263 -20.75 6.12 22.58
CA ASP A 263 -20.15 7.40 22.21
C ASP A 263 -19.48 7.33 20.83
N LEU A 264 -19.66 8.39 20.02
CA LEU A 264 -19.00 8.57 18.72
C LEU A 264 -18.27 9.91 18.69
N ALA A 265 -16.99 9.91 18.39
CA ALA A 265 -16.24 11.09 17.99
C ALA A 265 -15.81 10.94 16.52
N VAL A 266 -16.14 11.94 15.70
CA VAL A 266 -15.67 12.07 14.32
C VAL A 266 -14.88 13.38 14.24
N GLY A 267 -13.61 13.30 13.89
CA GLY A 267 -12.68 14.43 13.86
C GLY A 267 -12.92 15.38 12.69
N LEU A 268 -13.39 14.85 11.56
CA LEU A 268 -13.72 15.63 10.36
C LEU A 268 -15.23 15.57 10.05
N GLU A 269 -15.60 15.27 8.81
CA GLU A 269 -16.98 15.26 8.33
C GLU A 269 -17.70 13.95 8.65
N LEU A 270 -19.02 14.04 8.85
CA LEU A 270 -19.91 12.89 8.97
C LEU A 270 -20.84 12.83 7.75
N HIS A 271 -20.80 11.73 7.01
CA HIS A 271 -21.68 11.47 5.87
C HIS A 271 -22.52 10.21 6.11
N SER A 272 -23.83 10.36 6.02
CA SER A 272 -24.80 9.26 6.18
C SER A 272 -25.83 9.28 5.05
N GLY A 273 -25.83 8.25 4.22
CA GLY A 273 -26.80 8.04 3.14
C GLY A 273 -28.20 7.68 3.62
N GLY A 274 -28.37 7.54 4.94
CA GLY A 274 -29.64 7.34 5.62
C GLY A 274 -29.76 8.20 6.87
N LYS A 275 -30.55 7.71 7.83
CA LYS A 275 -30.74 8.37 9.12
C LYS A 275 -29.51 8.21 10.02
N TYR A 276 -29.33 9.19 10.90
CA TYR A 276 -28.46 9.06 12.07
C TYR A 276 -29.32 8.69 13.29
N ASN A 277 -29.00 7.57 13.93
CA ASN A 277 -29.70 7.11 15.12
C ASN A 277 -28.70 6.73 16.21
N SER A 278 -28.68 7.49 17.30
CA SER A 278 -27.82 7.21 18.45
C SER A 278 -28.61 7.15 19.75
N SER A 279 -28.19 6.30 20.68
CA SER A 279 -28.62 6.37 22.08
C SER A 279 -27.58 6.98 23.02
N ALA A 280 -26.51 7.56 22.48
CA ALA A 280 -25.35 8.05 23.20
C ALA A 280 -24.86 9.41 22.65
N PRO A 281 -24.05 10.16 23.41
CA PRO A 281 -23.44 11.40 22.93
C PRO A 281 -22.59 11.19 21.68
N GLY A 282 -22.43 12.24 20.88
CA GLY A 282 -21.43 12.25 19.82
C GLY A 282 -20.94 13.64 19.44
N THR A 283 -19.80 13.69 18.75
CA THR A 283 -19.18 14.91 18.25
C THR A 283 -18.76 14.76 16.79
N VAL A 284 -18.91 15.83 16.00
CA VAL A 284 -18.41 15.95 14.62
C VAL A 284 -17.60 17.24 14.52
N GLY A 285 -16.34 17.12 14.10
CA GLY A 285 -15.39 18.23 14.07
C GLY A 285 -15.59 19.20 12.90
N ALA A 286 -16.26 18.76 11.83
CA ALA A 286 -16.60 19.58 10.67
C ALA A 286 -18.11 19.55 10.37
N ASP A 287 -18.48 19.51 9.10
CA ASP A 287 -19.86 19.45 8.63
C ASP A 287 -20.44 18.03 8.74
N ALA A 288 -21.77 17.93 8.81
CA ALA A 288 -22.50 16.67 8.79
C ALA A 288 -23.55 16.64 7.68
N PHE A 289 -23.51 15.62 6.84
CA PHE A 289 -24.41 15.38 5.72
C PHE A 289 -25.24 14.12 6.00
N ILE A 290 -26.51 14.29 6.36
CA ILE A 290 -27.37 13.18 6.79
C ILE A 290 -28.61 13.14 5.89
N ASN A 291 -28.72 12.11 5.06
CA ASN A 291 -29.86 11.86 4.17
C ASN A 291 -31.04 11.20 4.91
N GLY A 292 -31.52 11.85 5.97
CA GLY A 292 -32.61 11.35 6.79
C GLY A 292 -32.75 12.09 8.12
N ASP A 293 -33.54 11.51 9.02
CA ASP A 293 -33.73 12.06 10.37
C ASP A 293 -32.45 11.96 11.20
N VAL A 294 -32.27 12.92 12.10
CA VAL A 294 -31.19 12.95 13.08
C VAL A 294 -31.79 12.73 14.46
N SER A 295 -31.80 11.47 14.90
CA SER A 295 -32.44 11.04 16.14
C SER A 295 -31.41 10.71 17.22
N THR A 296 -31.49 11.40 18.35
CA THR A 296 -30.70 11.09 19.55
C THR A 296 -31.36 11.64 20.81
N PRO A 297 -31.51 10.83 21.88
CA PRO A 297 -31.94 11.32 23.19
C PRO A 297 -30.79 12.01 23.96
N GLN A 298 -29.58 12.04 23.39
CA GLN A 298 -28.37 12.64 23.95
C GLN A 298 -27.88 13.79 23.06
N THR A 299 -26.74 14.38 23.39
CA THR A 299 -26.17 15.47 22.58
C THR A 299 -25.41 14.93 21.38
N LEU A 300 -25.70 15.44 20.18
CA LEU A 300 -24.82 15.37 19.02
C LEU A 300 -24.29 16.79 18.75
N ALA A 301 -22.99 17.00 18.95
CA ALA A 301 -22.34 18.29 18.75
C ALA A 301 -21.60 18.33 17.41
N ILE A 302 -22.18 19.01 16.43
CA ILE A 302 -21.57 19.26 15.12
C ILE A 302 -20.96 20.67 15.16
N THR A 303 -19.68 20.76 14.84
CA THR A 303 -18.96 22.05 14.87
C THR A 303 -19.34 22.91 13.66
N GLY A 304 -19.50 22.27 12.50
CA GLY A 304 -19.88 22.91 11.24
C GLY A 304 -21.37 22.92 10.97
N ASP A 305 -21.72 22.92 9.69
CA ASP A 305 -23.09 22.93 9.20
C ASP A 305 -23.72 21.52 9.22
N LEU A 306 -25.02 21.46 9.50
CA LEU A 306 -25.83 20.25 9.37
C LEU A 306 -26.66 20.33 8.09
N HIS A 307 -26.39 19.43 7.16
CA HIS A 307 -27.10 19.27 5.90
C HIS A 307 -28.08 18.11 6.00
N VAL A 308 -29.37 18.37 5.77
CA VAL A 308 -30.44 17.36 5.80
C VAL A 308 -31.49 17.61 4.70
N PRO A 309 -32.18 16.56 4.21
CA PRO A 309 -33.33 16.70 3.33
C PRO A 309 -34.42 17.57 3.94
N THR A 310 -35.13 18.30 3.08
CA THR A 310 -36.28 19.11 3.52
C THR A 310 -37.34 18.24 4.20
N GLY A 311 -37.65 18.54 5.46
CA GLY A 311 -38.63 17.83 6.26
C GLY A 311 -38.09 16.66 7.07
N ALA A 312 -36.76 16.46 7.11
CA ALA A 312 -36.11 15.60 8.08
C ALA A 312 -36.35 16.12 9.50
N ASP A 313 -36.60 15.20 10.43
CA ASP A 313 -36.72 15.52 11.85
C ASP A 313 -35.31 15.58 12.48
N VAL A 314 -34.99 16.67 13.17
CA VAL A 314 -33.73 16.86 13.91
C VAL A 314 -34.06 17.05 15.38
N ASP A 315 -33.60 16.14 16.23
CA ASP A 315 -33.87 16.17 17.67
C ASP A 315 -33.23 17.40 18.36
N ASP A 316 -33.87 17.89 19.42
CA ASP A 316 -33.41 19.07 20.21
C ASP A 316 -32.00 18.91 20.80
N GLY A 317 -31.50 17.67 20.91
CA GLY A 317 -30.15 17.36 21.40
C GLY A 317 -29.04 17.64 20.39
N VAL A 318 -29.38 17.93 19.13
CA VAL A 318 -28.41 18.18 18.06
C VAL A 318 -28.04 19.66 18.02
N THR A 319 -26.74 19.96 18.05
CA THR A 319 -26.20 21.32 17.92
C THR A 319 -25.31 21.41 16.68
N TYR A 320 -25.40 22.53 15.96
CA TYR A 320 -24.72 22.79 14.69
C TYR A 320 -24.52 24.30 14.50
N ALA A 321 -23.63 24.71 13.60
CA ALA A 321 -23.41 26.12 13.25
C ALA A 321 -24.59 26.69 12.44
N SER A 322 -25.01 25.99 11.40
CA SER A 322 -26.24 26.28 10.66
C SER A 322 -26.95 25.00 10.17
N LEU A 323 -28.25 25.11 9.90
CA LEU A 323 -29.06 24.03 9.34
C LEU A 323 -29.33 24.31 7.87
N VAL A 324 -28.77 23.49 6.99
CA VAL A 324 -28.96 23.56 5.54
C VAL A 324 -29.98 22.50 5.12
N ASN A 325 -31.09 22.94 4.53
CA ASN A 325 -32.14 22.06 4.05
C ASN A 325 -32.00 21.85 2.54
N GLU A 326 -31.40 20.72 2.15
CA GLU A 326 -31.14 20.39 0.75
C GLU A 326 -31.11 18.87 0.52
N PRO A 327 -31.23 18.41 -0.73
CA PRO A 327 -30.96 17.00 -1.04
C PRO A 327 -29.53 16.63 -0.62
N VAL A 328 -29.40 15.59 0.19
CA VAL A 328 -28.11 15.03 0.58
C VAL A 328 -27.90 13.74 -0.21
N ASP A 329 -26.79 13.67 -0.95
CA ASP A 329 -26.34 12.47 -1.65
C ASP A 329 -25.01 12.03 -1.05
N VAL A 330 -24.91 10.75 -0.71
CA VAL A 330 -23.73 10.16 -0.08
C VAL A 330 -23.28 9.00 -0.96
N PRO A 331 -22.40 9.24 -1.95
CA PRO A 331 -21.94 8.18 -2.84
C PRO A 331 -21.15 7.11 -2.07
N PRO A 332 -21.06 5.87 -2.61
CA PRO A 332 -20.23 4.82 -2.04
C PRO A 332 -18.75 5.27 -1.88
N PRO A 333 -18.18 5.24 -0.66
CA PRO A 333 -16.80 5.67 -0.42
C PRO A 333 -15.74 4.65 -0.86
N CYS A 334 -16.12 3.37 -1.02
CA CYS A 334 -15.20 2.27 -1.34
C CYS A 334 -15.42 1.74 -2.76
N ALA A 335 -14.34 1.55 -3.52
CA ALA A 335 -14.36 0.99 -4.88
C ALA A 335 -14.65 -0.52 -4.86
N CYS A 336 -15.94 -0.86 -4.78
CA CYS A 336 -16.42 -2.23 -4.56
C CYS A 336 -17.22 -2.81 -5.73
N ASP A 337 -17.27 -2.11 -6.87
CA ASP A 337 -17.83 -2.72 -8.08
C ASP A 337 -17.02 -3.99 -8.40
N PRO A 338 -17.66 -5.15 -8.66
CA PRO A 338 -16.95 -6.37 -9.02
C PRO A 338 -15.97 -6.22 -10.20
N ALA A 339 -16.17 -5.25 -11.08
CA ALA A 339 -15.26 -4.92 -12.17
C ALA A 339 -14.04 -4.09 -11.73
N GLN A 340 -14.11 -3.42 -10.58
CA GLN A 340 -13.04 -2.62 -9.99
C GLN A 340 -12.23 -3.40 -8.94
N LEU A 341 -12.80 -4.46 -8.35
CA LEU A 341 -12.10 -5.31 -7.38
C LEU A 341 -10.93 -6.05 -8.03
N LEU A 342 -9.82 -6.15 -7.30
CA LEU A 342 -8.61 -6.84 -7.74
C LEU A 342 -8.87 -8.36 -7.89
N ASP A 343 -8.56 -8.94 -9.05
CA ASP A 343 -8.59 -10.39 -9.27
C ASP A 343 -7.32 -11.06 -8.72
N ILE A 344 -7.17 -11.04 -7.39
CA ILE A 344 -5.99 -11.60 -6.69
C ILE A 344 -5.78 -13.07 -7.04
N ALA A 345 -6.85 -13.86 -7.09
CA ALA A 345 -6.75 -15.27 -7.45
C ALA A 345 -6.23 -15.48 -8.88
N GLY A 346 -6.72 -14.70 -9.84
CA GLY A 346 -6.20 -14.70 -11.21
C GLY A 346 -4.74 -14.29 -11.28
N ILE A 347 -4.36 -13.19 -10.60
CA ILE A 347 -2.97 -12.69 -10.55
C ILE A 347 -2.02 -13.77 -9.99
N VAL A 348 -2.35 -14.35 -8.85
CA VAL A 348 -1.55 -15.42 -8.22
C VAL A 348 -1.45 -16.64 -9.13
N ALA A 349 -2.54 -17.03 -9.80
CA ALA A 349 -2.53 -18.19 -10.70
C ALA A 349 -1.55 -18.02 -11.88
N THR A 350 -1.36 -16.81 -12.39
CA THR A 350 -0.35 -16.56 -13.44
C THR A 350 1.08 -16.78 -12.94
N ARG A 351 1.32 -16.54 -11.65
CA ARG A 351 2.65 -16.62 -11.01
C ARG A 351 3.02 -18.01 -10.54
N ALA A 352 2.10 -18.95 -10.49
CA ALA A 352 2.40 -20.36 -10.19
C ALA A 352 3.45 -20.98 -11.14
N THR A 353 3.53 -20.48 -12.39
CA THR A 353 4.52 -20.96 -13.39
C THR A 353 5.45 -19.87 -13.92
N ASN A 354 5.17 -18.60 -13.67
CA ASN A 354 5.97 -17.45 -14.09
C ASN A 354 6.50 -16.69 -12.86
N ASN A 355 7.46 -17.30 -12.17
CA ASN A 355 8.09 -16.79 -10.97
C ASN A 355 9.61 -17.03 -11.00
N ASP A 356 10.26 -16.46 -10.00
CA ASP A 356 11.71 -16.41 -9.84
C ASP A 356 12.24 -17.48 -8.87
N ASN A 357 11.39 -18.39 -8.41
CA ASN A 357 11.79 -19.44 -7.45
C ASN A 357 13.01 -20.22 -7.90
N ALA A 358 13.09 -20.54 -9.20
CA ALA A 358 14.19 -21.31 -9.77
C ALA A 358 15.56 -20.61 -9.68
N LEU A 359 15.58 -19.28 -9.55
CA LEU A 359 16.83 -18.52 -9.41
C LEU A 359 17.48 -18.77 -8.07
N ILE A 360 16.66 -18.92 -7.03
CA ILE A 360 17.11 -19.13 -5.66
C ILE A 360 16.98 -20.63 -5.26
N GLY A 361 16.23 -21.43 -6.02
CA GLY A 361 15.95 -22.82 -5.68
C GLY A 361 14.87 -22.98 -4.61
N LEU A 362 13.94 -22.01 -4.52
CA LEU A 362 12.83 -22.04 -3.59
C LEU A 362 11.81 -23.11 -4.01
N ASP A 363 11.64 -24.13 -3.16
CA ASP A 363 10.56 -25.12 -3.32
C ASP A 363 9.22 -24.47 -2.96
N PRO A 364 8.22 -24.42 -3.88
CA PRO A 364 6.91 -23.87 -3.58
C PRO A 364 6.22 -24.48 -2.35
N ALA A 365 6.53 -25.74 -2.00
CA ALA A 365 5.92 -26.44 -0.88
C ALA A 365 6.68 -26.28 0.45
N VAL A 366 7.74 -25.45 0.50
CA VAL A 366 8.62 -25.36 1.68
C VAL A 366 7.90 -24.88 2.96
N THR A 367 6.85 -24.09 2.81
CA THR A 367 6.00 -23.57 3.89
C THR A 367 4.78 -24.43 4.19
N THR A 368 4.64 -25.57 3.51
CA THR A 368 3.50 -26.50 3.69
C THR A 368 3.83 -27.53 4.75
N ASN A 369 3.31 -27.34 5.95
CA ASN A 369 3.54 -28.19 7.13
C ASN A 369 5.03 -28.42 7.42
N PRO A 370 5.84 -27.36 7.63
CA PRO A 370 7.24 -27.52 7.97
C PRO A 370 7.38 -28.31 9.29
N SER A 371 8.46 -29.08 9.41
CA SER A 371 8.71 -29.93 10.59
C SER A 371 9.35 -29.19 11.77
N GLU A 372 9.79 -27.96 11.55
CA GLU A 372 10.41 -27.06 12.52
C GLU A 372 10.21 -25.61 12.08
N ALA A 373 10.65 -24.64 12.89
CA ALA A 373 10.65 -23.23 12.49
C ALA A 373 11.58 -23.01 11.30
N ILE A 374 11.16 -22.20 10.33
CA ILE A 374 11.96 -21.92 9.12
C ILE A 374 12.01 -20.43 8.81
N ARG A 375 13.12 -20.01 8.20
CA ARG A 375 13.29 -18.69 7.61
C ARG A 375 13.45 -18.78 6.09
N ILE A 376 12.88 -17.83 5.36
CA ILE A 376 13.07 -17.65 3.91
C ILE A 376 13.50 -16.21 3.65
N ASP A 377 14.64 -16.05 2.98
CA ASP A 377 15.12 -14.75 2.50
C ASP A 377 14.78 -14.59 1.01
N LEU A 378 14.05 -13.54 0.69
CA LEU A 378 13.65 -13.17 -0.66
C LEU A 378 14.43 -11.92 -1.08
N TYR A 379 14.80 -11.86 -2.35
CA TYR A 379 15.47 -10.69 -2.94
C TYR A 379 14.48 -9.97 -3.87
N CYS A 380 14.95 -8.99 -4.64
CA CYS A 380 14.09 -8.35 -5.63
C CYS A 380 13.51 -9.36 -6.65
N GLY A 381 12.19 -9.36 -6.86
CA GLY A 381 11.53 -10.27 -7.81
C GLY A 381 10.14 -10.77 -7.43
N HIS A 382 9.69 -11.81 -8.13
CA HIS A 382 8.39 -12.45 -7.98
C HIS A 382 8.53 -13.90 -7.52
N TYR A 383 8.10 -14.24 -6.30
CA TYR A 383 8.23 -15.58 -5.70
C TYR A 383 6.88 -16.21 -5.43
N TYR A 384 6.81 -17.54 -5.50
CA TYR A 384 5.57 -18.28 -5.35
C TYR A 384 5.68 -19.39 -4.31
N LEU A 385 4.66 -19.52 -3.46
CA LEU A 385 4.48 -20.62 -2.53
C LEU A 385 3.11 -21.28 -2.78
N ASP A 386 3.02 -22.59 -2.60
CA ASP A 386 1.77 -23.33 -2.76
C ASP A 386 0.77 -22.92 -1.67
N GLU A 387 1.22 -22.85 -0.42
CA GLU A 387 0.41 -22.57 0.78
C GLU A 387 1.36 -22.21 1.93
N ILE A 388 0.88 -21.48 2.95
CA ILE A 388 1.59 -21.36 4.23
C ILE A 388 0.73 -22.00 5.31
N SER A 389 1.11 -23.18 5.79
CA SER A 389 0.34 -23.88 6.80
C SER A 389 1.14 -24.80 7.70
N GLY A 390 0.55 -25.14 8.85
CA GLY A 390 1.16 -26.03 9.83
C GLY A 390 1.21 -25.44 11.23
N SER A 391 2.17 -25.93 12.02
CA SER A 391 2.24 -25.68 13.46
C SER A 391 3.62 -25.25 13.96
N HIS A 392 4.43 -24.66 13.08
CA HIS A 392 5.74 -24.11 13.39
C HIS A 392 5.85 -22.70 12.83
N ASP A 393 6.77 -21.92 13.39
CA ASP A 393 7.01 -20.55 12.95
C ASP A 393 7.51 -20.51 11.51
N VAL A 394 7.01 -19.54 10.75
CA VAL A 394 7.52 -19.24 9.41
C VAL A 394 7.91 -17.77 9.40
N THR A 395 9.16 -17.49 9.07
CA THR A 395 9.68 -16.12 8.88
C THR A 395 10.07 -15.92 7.43
N ILE A 396 9.59 -14.85 6.82
CA ILE A 396 9.91 -14.45 5.46
C ILE A 396 10.40 -13.00 5.49
N VAL A 397 11.61 -12.77 4.98
CA VAL A 397 12.23 -11.43 4.95
C VAL A 397 12.56 -11.07 3.51
N ALA A 398 12.13 -9.89 3.07
CA ALA A 398 12.43 -9.36 1.74
C ALA A 398 13.56 -8.32 1.79
N HIS A 399 14.59 -8.51 0.97
CA HIS A 399 15.80 -7.67 0.87
C HIS A 399 15.82 -6.81 -0.41
N GLY A 400 14.65 -6.54 -0.99
CA GLY A 400 14.47 -5.79 -2.24
C GLY A 400 13.00 -5.66 -2.60
N ASN A 401 12.69 -4.99 -3.72
CA ASN A 401 11.31 -4.88 -4.21
C ASN A 401 10.78 -6.26 -4.60
N THR A 402 9.88 -6.79 -3.79
CA THR A 402 9.51 -8.20 -3.79
C THR A 402 8.01 -8.38 -3.87
N ALA A 403 7.57 -9.31 -4.70
CA ALA A 403 6.21 -9.82 -4.69
C ALA A 403 6.19 -11.30 -4.31
N LEU A 404 5.45 -11.65 -3.26
CA LEU A 404 5.22 -13.02 -2.81
C LEU A 404 3.79 -13.43 -3.13
N TYR A 405 3.63 -14.49 -3.93
CA TYR A 405 2.34 -15.04 -4.33
C TYR A 405 2.09 -16.37 -3.63
N ILE A 406 0.93 -16.53 -3.01
CA ILE A 406 0.55 -17.74 -2.26
C ILE A 406 -0.69 -18.33 -2.89
N GLY A 407 -0.55 -19.52 -3.49
CA GLY A 407 -1.60 -20.18 -4.27
C GLY A 407 -2.80 -20.67 -3.47
N GLY A 408 -2.58 -20.97 -2.19
CA GLY A 408 -3.58 -21.50 -1.27
C GLY A 408 -3.87 -20.55 -0.13
N ASP A 409 -4.25 -21.15 1.00
CA ASP A 409 -4.54 -20.44 2.23
C ASP A 409 -3.26 -20.12 3.02
N VAL A 410 -3.37 -19.17 3.94
CA VAL A 410 -2.36 -18.90 4.96
C VAL A 410 -2.98 -19.20 6.31
N GLN A 411 -2.58 -20.30 6.92
CA GLN A 411 -3.12 -20.80 8.18
C GLN A 411 -2.05 -21.48 9.03
N LEU A 412 -1.47 -20.73 9.95
CA LEU A 412 -0.47 -21.22 10.90
C LEU A 412 -1.02 -21.17 12.33
N SER A 413 -0.77 -22.24 13.10
CA SER A 413 -1.10 -22.26 14.53
C SER A 413 -0.02 -21.60 15.41
N GLN A 414 1.10 -21.17 14.81
CA GLN A 414 2.19 -20.45 15.44
C GLN A 414 2.46 -19.13 14.69
N ALA A 415 3.54 -18.42 15.03
CA ALA A 415 3.82 -17.10 14.50
C ALA A 415 4.16 -17.15 13.00
N LEU A 416 3.58 -16.21 12.25
CA LEU A 416 3.98 -15.89 10.89
C LEU A 416 4.61 -14.50 10.90
N ASN A 417 5.88 -14.41 10.53
CA ASN A 417 6.58 -13.13 10.38
C ASN A 417 6.85 -12.88 8.91
N ILE A 418 6.36 -11.77 8.38
CA ILE A 418 6.60 -11.35 7.00
C ILE A 418 7.07 -9.90 7.06
N THR A 419 8.33 -9.66 6.73
CA THR A 419 8.94 -8.32 6.85
C THR A 419 9.71 -7.94 5.60
N VAL A 420 10.03 -6.66 5.49
CA VAL A 420 10.85 -6.09 4.42
C VAL A 420 11.89 -5.17 5.02
N ASP A 421 13.09 -5.20 4.44
CA ASP A 421 14.17 -4.30 4.78
C ASP A 421 13.77 -2.84 4.46
N PRO A 422 14.24 -1.86 5.25
CA PRO A 422 13.94 -0.45 5.02
C PRO A 422 14.33 0.03 3.61
N GLY A 423 13.47 0.84 2.99
CA GLY A 423 13.68 1.38 1.65
C GLY A 423 13.27 0.46 0.50
N TYR A 424 12.78 -0.75 0.80
CA TYR A 424 12.24 -1.67 -0.19
C TYR A 424 10.78 -2.00 0.06
N SER A 425 10.11 -2.47 -0.98
CA SER A 425 8.68 -2.77 -0.96
C SER A 425 8.40 -4.28 -1.00
N LEU A 426 7.35 -4.70 -0.30
CA LEU A 426 6.86 -6.08 -0.28
C LEU A 426 5.35 -6.10 -0.55
N ASP A 427 4.99 -6.81 -1.62
CA ASP A 427 3.60 -7.14 -1.96
C ASP A 427 3.34 -8.62 -1.71
N VAL A 428 2.41 -8.96 -0.83
CA VAL A 428 1.99 -10.34 -0.57
C VAL A 428 0.59 -10.57 -1.12
N LEU A 429 0.44 -11.49 -2.05
CA LEU A 429 -0.83 -11.82 -2.69
C LEU A 429 -1.23 -13.24 -2.37
N ILE A 430 -2.36 -13.41 -1.69
CA ILE A 430 -2.87 -14.69 -1.21
C ILE A 430 -4.14 -15.01 -1.98
N ALA A 431 -4.16 -16.10 -2.75
CA ALA A 431 -5.36 -16.51 -3.47
C ALA A 431 -6.46 -17.05 -2.53
N GLY A 432 -6.06 -17.67 -1.41
CA GLY A 432 -6.93 -18.18 -0.37
C GLY A 432 -7.28 -17.18 0.72
N HIS A 433 -7.61 -17.68 1.92
CA HIS A 433 -7.89 -16.87 3.11
C HIS A 433 -6.66 -16.72 4.01
N LEU A 434 -6.64 -15.66 4.82
CA LEU A 434 -5.58 -15.39 5.79
C LEU A 434 -6.12 -15.57 7.21
N SER A 435 -5.53 -16.50 7.97
CA SER A 435 -5.82 -16.72 9.38
C SER A 435 -4.53 -16.87 10.15
N VAL A 436 -4.27 -15.92 11.04
CA VAL A 436 -3.01 -15.86 11.81
C VAL A 436 -3.26 -16.05 13.30
N SER A 437 -2.36 -16.79 13.93
CA SER A 437 -2.34 -16.93 15.38
C SER A 437 -1.66 -15.72 16.05
N SER A 438 -1.78 -15.64 17.38
CA SER A 438 -1.17 -14.57 18.17
C SER A 438 0.35 -14.55 18.04
N GLY A 439 0.96 -13.38 17.98
CA GLY A 439 2.41 -13.22 17.89
C GLY A 439 2.95 -13.21 16.45
N SER A 440 2.08 -13.12 15.45
CA SER A 440 2.47 -12.93 14.06
C SER A 440 2.84 -11.47 13.80
N ALA A 441 3.78 -11.21 12.89
CA ALA A 441 4.18 -9.86 12.50
C ALA A 441 4.11 -9.69 10.98
N PHE A 442 3.54 -8.57 10.52
CA PHE A 442 3.51 -8.20 9.12
C PHE A 442 4.09 -6.79 8.95
N GLY A 443 5.07 -6.64 8.08
CA GLY A 443 5.72 -5.38 7.77
C GLY A 443 6.36 -4.72 9.00
N SER A 444 6.23 -3.40 9.10
CA SER A 444 6.84 -2.59 10.15
C SER A 444 6.00 -1.35 10.42
N PRO A 445 5.74 -0.98 11.69
CA PRO A 445 5.03 0.26 12.02
C PRO A 445 5.84 1.52 11.65
N ASN A 446 7.13 1.38 11.34
CA ASN A 446 7.98 2.50 10.98
C ASN A 446 7.90 2.87 9.48
N TYR A 447 7.34 2.00 8.64
CA TYR A 447 7.20 2.20 7.19
C TYR A 447 6.10 1.28 6.60
N PRO A 448 4.86 1.29 7.15
CA PRO A 448 3.86 0.30 6.80
C PRO A 448 3.39 0.39 5.35
N ALA A 449 3.44 1.56 4.70
CA ALA A 449 3.15 1.68 3.26
C ALA A 449 4.03 0.79 2.36
N MET A 450 5.19 0.35 2.85
CA MET A 450 6.09 -0.52 2.10
C MET A 450 5.67 -2.00 2.14
N THR A 451 4.74 -2.40 3.00
CA THR A 451 4.22 -3.78 3.05
C THR A 451 2.74 -3.80 2.77
N ARG A 452 2.33 -4.52 1.72
CA ARG A 452 0.92 -4.61 1.29
C ARG A 452 0.52 -6.07 1.16
N VAL A 453 -0.62 -6.42 1.75
CA VAL A 453 -1.14 -7.79 1.78
C VAL A 453 -2.51 -7.81 1.13
N TYR A 454 -2.65 -8.54 0.03
CA TYR A 454 -3.88 -8.69 -0.74
C TYR A 454 -4.42 -10.12 -0.62
N ILE A 455 -5.65 -10.26 -0.15
CA ILE A 455 -6.33 -11.52 0.13
C ILE A 455 -7.50 -11.69 -0.87
N GLY A 456 -7.42 -12.73 -1.69
CA GLY A 456 -8.40 -13.05 -2.73
C GLY A 456 -9.52 -14.00 -2.28
N GLY A 457 -9.31 -14.75 -1.20
CA GLY A 457 -10.27 -15.75 -0.75
C GLY A 457 -11.51 -15.12 -0.10
N THR A 458 -12.69 -15.66 -0.40
CA THR A 458 -13.97 -15.22 0.20
C THR A 458 -14.09 -15.53 1.69
N GLY A 459 -13.17 -16.34 2.25
CA GLY A 459 -13.03 -16.53 3.69
C GLY A 459 -12.42 -15.32 4.41
N GLY A 460 -11.81 -14.40 3.64
CA GLY A 460 -11.30 -13.12 4.12
C GLY A 460 -10.11 -13.24 5.06
N PHE A 461 -10.06 -12.35 6.04
CA PHE A 461 -8.95 -12.19 6.97
C PHE A 461 -9.42 -12.24 8.42
N GLY A 462 -8.88 -13.18 9.19
CA GLY A 462 -9.09 -13.28 10.63
C GLY A 462 -7.90 -12.69 11.41
N MET A 463 -8.18 -11.67 12.22
CA MET A 463 -7.21 -11.04 13.11
C MET A 463 -7.34 -11.57 14.54
N SER A 464 -6.21 -11.82 15.18
CA SER A 464 -6.10 -12.27 16.57
C SER A 464 -5.20 -11.34 17.38
N ALA A 465 -5.42 -11.29 18.69
CA ALA A 465 -4.66 -10.40 19.58
C ALA A 465 -3.19 -10.79 19.69
N GLY A 466 -2.34 -9.79 19.97
CA GLY A 466 -0.92 -9.99 20.24
C GLY A 466 -0.05 -10.12 18.98
N SER A 467 -0.63 -9.89 17.81
CA SER A 467 0.09 -9.78 16.53
C SER A 467 0.37 -8.31 16.21
N LEU A 468 1.49 -8.05 15.53
CA LEU A 468 1.90 -6.73 15.07
C LEU A 468 1.57 -6.58 13.58
N PHE A 469 0.79 -5.56 13.22
CA PHE A 469 0.37 -5.32 11.85
C PHE A 469 0.88 -3.97 11.37
N GLY A 470 2.08 -3.92 10.81
CA GLY A 470 2.68 -2.74 10.17
C GLY A 470 2.59 -2.82 8.64
N ALA A 471 1.38 -2.95 8.12
CA ALA A 471 1.12 -3.19 6.70
C ALA A 471 -0.30 -2.74 6.32
N PHE A 472 -0.54 -2.63 5.02
CA PHE A 472 -1.86 -2.44 4.44
C PHE A 472 -2.51 -3.78 4.08
N PHE A 473 -3.78 -3.97 4.42
CA PHE A 473 -4.51 -5.21 4.21
C PHE A 473 -5.72 -5.01 3.32
N TRP A 474 -5.76 -5.69 2.18
CA TRP A 474 -6.88 -5.70 1.26
C TRP A 474 -7.54 -7.07 1.24
N ALA A 475 -8.83 -7.13 1.52
CA ALA A 475 -9.64 -8.35 1.50
C ALA A 475 -11.02 -8.05 0.90
N GLY A 476 -11.06 -7.44 -0.29
CA GLY A 476 -12.31 -6.94 -0.89
C GLY A 476 -13.36 -8.02 -1.22
N HIS A 477 -12.95 -9.29 -1.34
CA HIS A 477 -13.86 -10.41 -1.65
C HIS A 477 -14.42 -11.12 -0.41
N GLY A 478 -13.93 -10.80 0.78
CA GLY A 478 -14.24 -11.55 2.00
C GLY A 478 -14.32 -10.68 3.25
N PRO A 479 -14.78 -11.24 4.37
CA PRO A 479 -14.91 -10.48 5.59
C PRO A 479 -13.55 -10.28 6.27
N VAL A 480 -13.37 -9.12 6.91
CA VAL A 480 -12.31 -8.91 7.90
C VAL A 480 -12.95 -9.04 9.27
N THR A 481 -12.43 -9.95 10.09
CA THR A 481 -12.98 -10.24 11.41
C THR A 481 -11.92 -10.13 12.50
N THR A 482 -12.30 -9.61 13.66
CA THR A 482 -11.41 -9.55 14.83
C THR A 482 -11.97 -10.37 15.98
N SER A 483 -11.10 -11.20 16.57
CA SER A 483 -11.44 -12.04 17.74
C SER A 483 -10.66 -11.64 19.00
N GLY A 484 -9.69 -10.74 18.88
CA GLY A 484 -8.91 -10.16 19.97
C GLY A 484 -8.52 -8.71 19.65
N GLY A 485 -8.11 -7.96 20.68
CA GLY A 485 -7.68 -6.57 20.52
C GLY A 485 -6.55 -6.48 19.50
N THR A 486 -6.74 -5.64 18.48
CA THR A 486 -5.88 -5.56 17.30
C THR A 486 -5.46 -4.12 17.06
N GLU A 487 -4.17 -3.91 16.82
CA GLU A 487 -3.57 -2.62 16.49
C GLU A 487 -2.89 -2.74 15.13
N ILE A 488 -3.20 -1.81 14.23
CA ILE A 488 -2.74 -1.79 12.84
C ILE A 488 -2.06 -0.45 12.59
N PHE A 489 -0.85 -0.49 12.07
CA PHE A 489 -0.15 0.64 11.47
C PHE A 489 -0.22 0.43 9.96
N GLY A 490 -1.01 1.25 9.27
CA GLY A 490 -1.43 1.04 7.88
C GLY A 490 -2.94 1.17 7.73
N GLY A 491 -3.55 0.42 6.82
CA GLY A 491 -4.98 0.54 6.52
C GLY A 491 -5.63 -0.77 6.12
N VAL A 492 -6.96 -0.82 6.15
CA VAL A 492 -7.75 -2.02 5.87
C VAL A 492 -8.83 -1.74 4.84
N PHE A 493 -8.87 -2.55 3.79
CA PHE A 493 -9.97 -2.63 2.84
C PHE A 493 -10.64 -4.00 2.99
N ALA A 494 -11.94 -4.04 3.24
CA ALA A 494 -12.69 -5.25 3.55
C ALA A 494 -13.91 -5.41 2.65
N GLY A 495 -14.23 -6.65 2.25
CA GLY A 495 -15.55 -6.94 1.66
C GLY A 495 -16.68 -6.66 2.66
N ASP A 496 -16.46 -7.00 3.92
CA ASP A 496 -17.36 -6.73 5.06
C ASP A 496 -16.51 -6.67 6.33
N LEU A 497 -16.77 -5.74 7.24
CA LEU A 497 -15.95 -5.58 8.45
C LEU A 497 -16.78 -5.85 9.71
N GLN A 498 -16.38 -6.90 10.44
CA GLN A 498 -17.02 -7.29 11.70
C GLN A 498 -15.98 -7.42 12.82
N ALA A 499 -15.91 -6.40 13.67
CA ALA A 499 -14.98 -6.36 14.78
C ALA A 499 -15.69 -6.70 16.10
N SER A 500 -15.38 -7.87 16.65
CA SER A 500 -15.92 -8.30 17.95
C SER A 500 -15.04 -7.92 19.14
N ALA A 501 -13.81 -7.46 18.86
CA ALA A 501 -12.81 -7.02 19.81
C ALA A 501 -12.23 -5.66 19.38
N GLY A 502 -11.55 -4.97 20.30
CA GLY A 502 -11.07 -3.61 20.06
C GLY A 502 -10.17 -3.51 18.84
N VAL A 503 -10.38 -2.48 18.01
CA VAL A 503 -9.59 -2.21 16.81
C VAL A 503 -9.01 -0.81 16.90
N THR A 504 -7.70 -0.73 16.77
CA THR A 504 -6.96 0.53 16.60
C THR A 504 -6.31 0.52 15.23
N VAL A 505 -6.50 1.58 14.45
CA VAL A 505 -5.82 1.79 13.16
C VAL A 505 -5.10 3.12 13.17
N HIS A 506 -3.78 3.06 13.08
CA HIS A 506 -2.87 4.18 12.83
C HIS A 506 -2.62 4.25 11.33
N TYR A 507 -3.41 5.05 10.62
CA TYR A 507 -3.36 5.18 9.17
C TYR A 507 -2.09 5.88 8.72
N ASP A 508 -1.33 5.22 7.84
CA ASP A 508 -0.11 5.78 7.28
C ASP A 508 -0.40 6.56 6.00
N LEU A 509 -0.33 7.88 6.10
CA LEU A 509 -0.61 8.81 5.00
C LEU A 509 0.36 8.63 3.82
N ALA A 510 1.55 8.08 4.06
CA ALA A 510 2.57 7.86 3.03
C ALA A 510 2.11 6.90 1.92
N VAL A 511 1.08 6.08 2.17
CA VAL A 511 0.50 5.21 1.12
C VAL A 511 -0.08 6.00 -0.05
N GLN A 512 -0.43 7.28 0.17
CA GLN A 512 -1.00 8.18 -0.85
C GLN A 512 0.06 8.94 -1.65
N SER A 513 1.34 8.71 -1.38
CA SER A 513 2.47 9.36 -2.06
C SER A 513 3.54 8.34 -2.49
N LEU A 514 3.15 7.08 -2.72
CA LEU A 514 4.09 6.01 -3.06
C LEU A 514 4.73 6.20 -4.44
N ASP A 515 4.04 6.86 -5.36
CA ASP A 515 4.49 7.05 -6.73
C ASP A 515 3.83 8.29 -7.33
N ASP A 516 4.64 9.15 -7.94
CA ASP A 516 4.17 10.36 -8.63
C ASP A 516 3.83 10.07 -10.11
N ASP A 517 4.26 8.91 -10.64
CA ASP A 517 4.14 8.51 -12.06
C ASP A 517 3.00 7.50 -12.30
N CYS A 518 1.91 7.58 -11.52
CA CYS A 518 0.70 6.81 -11.81
C CYS A 518 0.01 7.39 -13.06
N ASP A 519 0.37 6.87 -14.24
CA ASP A 519 -0.23 7.24 -15.52
C ASP A 519 -1.77 7.24 -15.44
N ASP A 520 -2.39 8.35 -15.87
CA ASP A 520 -3.84 8.39 -16.04
C ASP A 520 -4.25 7.30 -17.06
N PRO A 521 -5.21 6.42 -16.71
CA PRO A 521 -5.64 5.39 -17.65
C PRO A 521 -6.19 6.04 -18.93
N PRO A 522 -5.87 5.50 -20.12
CA PRO A 522 -6.25 6.12 -21.38
C PRO A 522 -7.77 6.11 -21.57
N GLY A 523 -8.40 7.28 -21.52
CA GLY A 523 -9.84 7.45 -21.66
C GLY A 523 -10.31 8.76 -21.04
N GLY A 524 -11.57 9.13 -21.29
CA GLY A 524 -12.22 10.11 -20.42
C GLY A 524 -12.61 9.45 -19.10
N CYS A 525 -12.94 10.25 -18.10
CA CYS A 525 -13.39 9.79 -16.78
C CYS A 525 -14.89 10.11 -16.56
N ASP A 526 -15.58 9.28 -15.80
CA ASP A 526 -16.92 9.59 -15.29
C ASP A 526 -16.87 9.94 -13.79
N SER A 527 -15.81 9.53 -13.10
CA SER A 527 -15.57 9.76 -11.68
C SER A 527 -14.07 9.87 -11.36
N CYS A 528 -13.75 10.38 -10.18
CA CYS A 528 -12.38 10.42 -9.65
C CYS A 528 -11.73 9.02 -9.54
N MET A 529 -12.52 7.96 -9.42
CA MET A 529 -12.00 6.58 -9.36
C MET A 529 -11.38 6.17 -10.70
N ASP A 530 -11.86 6.76 -11.81
CA ASP A 530 -11.28 6.54 -13.14
C ASP A 530 -9.94 7.29 -13.31
N CYS A 531 -9.61 8.19 -12.38
CA CYS A 531 -8.40 9.02 -12.39
C CYS A 531 -7.43 8.64 -11.26
N GLY A 532 -7.44 7.39 -10.80
CA GLY A 532 -6.56 6.96 -9.70
C GLY A 532 -6.80 7.74 -8.40
N ASN A 533 -8.07 8.09 -8.13
CA ASN A 533 -8.53 8.96 -7.04
C ASN A 533 -8.17 10.46 -7.16
N GLN A 534 -7.57 10.86 -8.28
CA GLN A 534 -7.44 12.27 -8.66
C GLN A 534 -8.73 12.83 -9.27
N ALA A 535 -8.73 14.12 -9.55
CA ALA A 535 -9.95 14.78 -9.99
C ALA A 535 -10.32 14.43 -11.43
N CYS A 536 -11.61 14.11 -11.60
CA CYS A 536 -12.24 14.01 -12.91
C CYS A 536 -12.96 15.33 -13.23
N VAL A 537 -12.41 16.10 -14.17
CA VAL A 537 -12.90 17.44 -14.50
C VAL A 537 -13.36 17.49 -15.96
N ASN A 538 -14.66 17.65 -16.17
CA ASN A 538 -15.28 17.68 -17.51
C ASN A 538 -15.00 16.43 -18.37
N GLY A 539 -14.84 15.28 -17.72
CA GLY A 539 -14.58 14.01 -18.38
C GLY A 539 -13.10 13.77 -18.71
N GLU A 540 -12.18 14.54 -18.15
CA GLU A 540 -10.74 14.35 -18.27
C GLU A 540 -10.10 14.35 -16.86
N CYS A 541 -9.13 13.46 -16.63
CA CYS A 541 -8.32 13.47 -15.41
C CYS A 541 -7.41 14.70 -15.41
N GLY A 542 -7.30 15.37 -14.27
CA GLY A 542 -6.48 16.58 -14.18
C GLY A 542 -6.55 17.28 -12.83
N GLU A 543 -6.16 18.56 -12.83
CA GLU A 543 -6.09 19.34 -11.60
C GLU A 543 -7.47 19.58 -11.00
N CYS A 544 -7.59 19.31 -9.70
CA CYS A 544 -8.79 19.64 -8.94
C CYS A 544 -8.89 21.17 -8.74
N THR A 545 -10.12 21.65 -8.64
CA THR A 545 -10.45 23.03 -8.28
C THR A 545 -11.37 23.11 -7.07
N ASP A 546 -11.98 21.99 -6.71
CA ASP A 546 -12.92 21.84 -5.61
C ASP A 546 -12.83 20.40 -5.07
N SER A 547 -12.99 20.22 -3.76
CA SER A 547 -12.89 18.91 -3.11
C SER A 547 -13.96 17.91 -3.58
N SER A 548 -15.11 18.38 -4.08
CA SER A 548 -16.14 17.50 -4.67
C SER A 548 -15.67 16.79 -5.95
N GLN A 549 -14.55 17.22 -6.54
CA GLN A 549 -13.95 16.58 -7.69
C GLN A 549 -13.01 15.43 -7.30
N CYS A 550 -12.61 15.35 -6.03
CA CYS A 550 -11.74 14.31 -5.50
C CYS A 550 -12.53 13.12 -4.96
N CYS A 551 -11.89 11.95 -4.96
CA CYS A 551 -12.46 10.78 -4.31
C CYS A 551 -12.37 10.92 -2.81
N ALA A 552 -13.51 10.76 -2.12
CA ALA A 552 -13.53 10.76 -0.66
C ALA A 552 -12.53 9.69 -0.13
N PRO A 553 -11.76 10.00 0.92
CA PRO A 553 -11.81 11.21 1.75
C PRO A 553 -10.83 12.31 1.31
N LEU A 554 -10.25 12.22 0.11
CA LEU A 554 -9.27 13.17 -0.40
C LEU A 554 -9.93 14.52 -0.69
N VAL A 555 -9.17 15.59 -0.49
CA VAL A 555 -9.60 16.96 -0.71
C VAL A 555 -8.67 17.67 -1.68
N CYS A 556 -9.19 18.71 -2.31
CA CYS A 556 -8.42 19.43 -3.31
C CYS A 556 -7.43 20.40 -2.66
N VAL A 557 -6.13 20.13 -2.83
CA VAL A 557 -5.03 20.94 -2.30
C VAL A 557 -4.10 21.32 -3.45
N ASN A 558 -4.06 22.62 -3.79
CA ASN A 558 -3.19 23.15 -4.84
C ASN A 558 -3.28 22.40 -6.19
N GLY A 559 -4.47 21.90 -6.55
CA GLY A 559 -4.68 21.17 -7.81
C GLY A 559 -4.57 19.65 -7.70
N GLN A 560 -4.20 19.11 -6.53
CA GLN A 560 -4.08 17.65 -6.31
C GLN A 560 -5.09 17.16 -5.29
N CYS A 561 -5.59 15.94 -5.47
CA CYS A 561 -6.42 15.27 -4.48
C CYS A 561 -5.48 14.59 -3.48
N LEU A 562 -5.39 15.18 -2.28
CA LEU A 562 -4.53 14.72 -1.20
C LEU A 562 -5.36 14.40 0.05
N PRO A 563 -4.83 13.59 0.99
CA PRO A 563 -5.43 13.46 2.31
C PRO A 563 -5.68 14.83 2.95
N THR A 564 -6.71 14.91 3.78
CA THR A 564 -7.15 16.18 4.37
C THR A 564 -5.97 16.89 5.05
N PRO A 565 -5.55 18.09 4.58
CA PRO A 565 -4.46 18.82 5.22
C PRO A 565 -4.90 19.31 6.58
N GLU A 566 -3.96 19.26 7.52
CA GLU A 566 -4.10 19.73 8.91
C GLU A 566 -4.66 21.16 9.06
#